data_AF-A0A3A5W110-F1
#
_entry.id   AF-A0A3A5W110-F1
#
_cell.length_a   1.000
_cell.length_b   1.000
_cell.length_c   1.000
_cell.angle_alpha   90.00
_cell.angle_beta   90.00
_cell.angle_gamma   90.00
#
_symmetry.space_group_name_H-M   'P 1'
#
loop_
_entity.id
_entity.type
_entity.pdbx_description
1 polymer ?
#
loop_
_entity_poly.entity_id
_entity_poly.type
_entity_poly.pdbx_seq_one_letter_code
_entity_poly.pdbx_strand_id
1 'polypeptide(L)'
;RNDFLEDLNMGDDGVLMVAGFAAYSLDILDSIKENLPYALAFIFISTIVLIFIQVRSVIIPIKAIIMNILSISATFGMLVFVFQWGNGAELLNFTAQPIETTNPVIIFCIVFGLSMDYEVLMLSRIHEEWEVTGDNTQAVANGLQKTGRLITGAAAIMVVVFMA
;
A
#
# COMPACT_ATOMS: atom_id res chain seq x y z
N ARG A 1 -15.92 -18.05 18.61
CA ARG A 1 -15.18 -17.71 19.84
C ARG A 1 -16.15 -17.51 20.99
N ASN A 2 -17.06 -16.54 20.92
CA ASN A 2 -17.97 -16.21 22.02
C ASN A 2 -18.97 -17.34 22.35
N ASP A 3 -19.50 -18.05 21.35
CA ASP A 3 -20.39 -19.22 21.56
C ASP A 3 -19.78 -20.36 22.40
N PHE A 4 -18.46 -20.57 22.36
CA PHE A 4 -17.81 -21.67 23.07
C PHE A 4 -17.40 -21.32 24.50
N LEU A 5 -17.47 -20.03 24.86
CA LEU A 5 -17.10 -19.53 26.19
C LEU A 5 -18.29 -19.53 27.15
N GLU A 6 -19.52 -19.49 26.63
CA GLU A 6 -20.75 -19.50 27.43
C GLU A 6 -21.01 -20.86 28.13
N ASP A 7 -20.51 -21.97 27.57
CA ASP A 7 -20.68 -23.32 28.12
C ASP A 7 -19.63 -23.70 29.18
N LEU A 8 -18.66 -22.83 29.48
CA LEU A 8 -17.55 -23.12 30.40
C LEU A 8 -17.80 -22.49 31.76
N ASN A 9 -18.05 -23.33 32.77
CA ASN A 9 -18.18 -22.90 34.17
C ASN A 9 -16.86 -22.28 34.67
N MET A 10 -16.86 -20.98 34.96
CA MET A 10 -15.77 -20.25 35.61
C MET A 10 -16.14 -19.89 37.06
N GLY A 11 -15.13 -19.83 37.93
CA GLY A 11 -15.28 -19.22 39.26
C GLY A 11 -15.28 -17.69 39.15
N ASP A 12 -15.95 -17.01 40.09
CA ASP A 12 -16.31 -15.58 40.04
C ASP A 12 -15.18 -14.60 39.66
N ASP A 13 -13.90 -14.95 39.87
CA ASP A 13 -12.74 -14.08 39.62
C ASP A 13 -11.80 -14.57 38.48
N GLY A 14 -12.19 -15.60 37.72
CA GLY A 14 -11.34 -16.18 36.66
C GLY A 14 -11.51 -15.51 35.29
N VAL A 15 -10.40 -15.16 34.63
CA VAL A 15 -10.41 -14.71 33.22
C VAL A 15 -9.93 -15.85 32.33
N LEU A 16 -10.77 -16.32 31.41
CA LEU A 16 -10.39 -17.35 30.44
C LEU A 16 -9.88 -16.72 29.16
N MET A 17 -8.62 -17.00 28.84
CA MET A 17 -7.97 -16.57 27.62
C MET A 17 -7.80 -17.75 26.68
N VAL A 18 -8.27 -17.61 25.45
CA VAL A 18 -8.11 -18.63 24.41
C VAL A 18 -6.75 -18.41 23.75
N ALA A 19 -5.88 -19.40 23.81
CA ALA A 19 -4.54 -19.36 23.23
C ALA A 19 -4.37 -20.39 22.12
N GLY A 20 -3.26 -20.31 21.38
CA GLY A 20 -2.92 -21.17 20.25
C GLY A 20 -2.76 -20.38 18.95
N PHE A 21 -2.12 -21.01 17.96
CA PHE A 21 -1.76 -20.33 16.71
C PHE A 21 -2.98 -19.74 15.97
N ALA A 22 -4.08 -20.50 15.89
CA ALA A 22 -5.30 -20.04 15.24
C ALA A 22 -5.95 -18.85 15.97
N ALA A 23 -5.95 -18.86 17.30
CA ALA A 23 -6.47 -17.74 18.10
C ALA A 23 -5.62 -16.48 17.88
N TYR A 24 -4.30 -16.63 17.89
CA TYR A 24 -3.35 -15.54 17.64
C TYR A 24 -3.50 -14.92 16.24
N SER A 25 -3.62 -15.74 15.17
CA SER A 25 -3.83 -15.23 13.82
C SER A 25 -5.16 -14.46 13.66
N LEU A 26 -6.22 -14.89 14.35
CA LEU A 26 -7.50 -14.17 14.37
C LEU A 26 -7.41 -12.86 15.14
N ASP A 27 -6.75 -12.85 16.30
CA ASP A 27 -6.56 -11.63 17.09
C ASP A 27 -5.73 -10.59 16.32
N ILE A 28 -4.73 -11.02 15.53
CA ILE A 28 -4.00 -10.14 14.60
C ILE A 28 -4.93 -9.58 13.52
N LEU A 29 -5.74 -10.43 12.89
CA LEU A 29 -6.67 -10.01 11.84
C LEU A 29 -7.65 -8.96 12.35
N ASP A 30 -8.24 -9.20 13.52
CA ASP A 30 -9.17 -8.28 14.18
C ASP A 30 -8.48 -6.97 14.54
N SER A 31 -7.26 -7.04 15.10
CA SER A 31 -6.45 -5.86 15.42
C SER A 31 -6.13 -5.02 14.18
N ILE A 32 -5.77 -5.66 13.06
CA ILE A 32 -5.52 -4.96 11.79
C ILE A 32 -6.81 -4.31 11.31
N LYS A 33 -7.93 -5.03 11.30
CA LYS A 33 -9.22 -4.53 10.81
C LYS A 33 -9.70 -3.31 11.59
N GLU A 34 -9.50 -3.29 12.91
CA GLU A 34 -9.87 -2.17 13.76
C GLU A 34 -8.99 -0.92 13.53
N ASN A 35 -7.68 -1.12 13.31
CA ASN A 35 -6.74 -0.02 13.15
C ASN A 35 -6.60 0.48 11.70
N LEU A 36 -6.94 -0.35 10.71
CA LEU A 36 -6.81 -0.05 9.28
C LEU A 36 -7.48 1.27 8.87
N PRO A 37 -8.73 1.60 9.28
CA PRO A 37 -9.37 2.86 8.91
C PRO A 37 -8.61 4.09 9.42
N TYR A 38 -8.09 4.03 10.65
CA TYR A 38 -7.30 5.11 11.25
C TYR A 38 -5.97 5.29 10.52
N ALA A 39 -5.28 4.18 10.21
CA ALA A 39 -4.04 4.20 9.45
C ALA A 39 -4.25 4.79 8.04
N LEU A 40 -5.26 4.33 7.31
CA LEU A 40 -5.58 4.84 5.97
C LEU A 40 -5.97 6.32 5.99
N ALA A 41 -6.80 6.74 6.95
CA ALA A 41 -7.16 8.14 7.10
C ALA A 41 -5.93 9.02 7.36
N PHE A 42 -5.06 8.60 8.29
CA PHE A 42 -3.82 9.31 8.59
C PHE A 42 -2.93 9.43 7.34
N ILE A 43 -2.73 8.32 6.63
CA ILE A 43 -1.90 8.25 5.43
C ILE A 43 -2.45 9.17 4.33
N PHE A 44 -3.73 9.06 3.98
CA PHE A 44 -4.32 9.87 2.91
C PHE A 44 -4.36 11.36 3.26
N ILE A 45 -4.69 11.71 4.50
CA ILE A 45 -4.68 13.12 4.94
C ILE A 45 -3.26 13.68 4.88
N SER A 46 -2.28 12.94 5.40
CA SER A 46 -0.87 13.36 5.36
C SER A 46 -0.38 13.57 3.93
N THR A 47 -0.66 12.61 3.03
CA THR A 47 -0.37 12.70 1.60
C THR A 47 -1.01 13.94 0.96
N ILE A 48 -2.30 14.20 1.21
CA ILE A 48 -2.99 15.37 0.65
C ILE A 48 -2.31 16.65 1.14
N VAL A 49 -2.02 16.75 2.43
CA VAL A 49 -1.41 17.93 3.03
C VAL A 49 -0.02 18.18 2.44
N LEU A 50 0.81 17.14 2.32
CA LEU A 50 2.16 17.27 1.76
C LEU A 50 2.14 17.74 0.30
N ILE A 51 1.33 17.10 -0.56
CA ILE A 51 1.22 17.51 -1.97
C ILE A 51 0.57 18.89 -2.09
N PHE A 52 -0.43 19.19 -1.27
CA PHE A 52 -1.07 20.51 -1.24
C PHE A 52 -0.07 21.61 -0.88
N ILE A 53 0.79 21.40 0.11
CA ILE A 53 1.84 22.36 0.47
C ILE A 53 2.82 22.55 -0.70
N GLN A 54 3.17 21.47 -1.39
CA GLN A 54 4.14 21.49 -2.48
C GLN A 54 3.63 22.21 -3.73
N VAL A 55 2.39 21.92 -4.15
CA VAL A 55 1.85 22.37 -5.45
C VAL A 55 0.77 23.46 -5.31
N ARG A 56 0.33 23.74 -4.08
CA ARG A 56 -0.78 24.68 -3.73
C ARG A 56 -2.06 24.44 -4.52
N SER A 57 -2.30 23.20 -4.94
CA SER A 57 -3.44 22.76 -5.73
C SER A 57 -4.22 21.69 -4.97
N VAL A 58 -5.55 21.73 -5.05
CA VAL A 58 -6.44 20.74 -4.40
C VAL A 58 -6.73 19.56 -5.34
N ILE A 59 -6.72 19.78 -6.65
CA ILE A 59 -7.07 18.76 -7.65
C ILE A 59 -5.94 17.73 -7.79
N ILE A 60 -4.69 18.19 -7.73
CA ILE A 60 -3.50 17.34 -7.91
C ILE A 60 -3.39 16.27 -6.81
N PRO A 61 -3.51 16.59 -5.51
CA PRO A 61 -3.50 15.58 -4.44
C PRO A 61 -4.62 14.55 -4.56
N ILE A 62 -5.82 14.97 -4.98
CA ILE A 62 -6.95 14.04 -5.16
C ILE A 62 -6.67 13.06 -6.29
N LYS A 63 -6.19 13.57 -7.44
CA LYS A 63 -5.76 12.74 -8.57
C LYS A 63 -4.68 11.75 -8.13
N ALA A 64 -3.71 12.21 -7.33
CA ALA A 64 -2.62 11.38 -6.84
C ALA A 64 -3.11 10.19 -6.04
N ILE A 65 -4.00 10.42 -5.06
CA ILE A 65 -4.59 9.35 -4.27
C ILE A 65 -5.36 8.35 -5.15
N ILE A 66 -6.13 8.82 -6.13
CA ILE A 66 -6.86 7.92 -7.03
C ILE A 66 -5.90 7.01 -7.80
N MET A 67 -4.79 7.56 -8.31
CA MET A 67 -3.75 6.78 -8.99
C MET A 67 -3.09 5.77 -8.06
N ASN A 68 -2.81 6.17 -6.82
CA ASN A 68 -2.22 5.32 -5.81
C ASN A 68 -3.16 4.15 -5.43
N ILE A 69 -4.44 4.43 -5.19
CA ILE A 69 -5.46 3.40 -4.91
C ILE A 69 -5.57 2.42 -6.08
N LEU A 70 -5.57 2.93 -7.33
CA LEU A 70 -5.64 2.08 -8.52
C LEU A 70 -4.41 1.16 -8.62
N SER A 71 -3.22 1.71 -8.38
CA SER A 71 -1.96 0.96 -8.38
C SER A 71 -1.97 -0.13 -7.32
N ILE A 72 -2.31 0.21 -6.06
CA ILE A 72 -2.37 -0.73 -4.94
C ILE A 72 -3.41 -1.82 -5.19
N SER A 73 -4.58 -1.45 -5.72
CA SER A 73 -5.62 -2.42 -6.08
C SER A 73 -5.13 -3.41 -7.14
N ALA A 74 -4.39 -2.93 -8.15
CA ALA A 74 -3.79 -3.77 -9.17
C ALA A 74 -2.71 -4.70 -8.58
N THR A 75 -1.87 -4.21 -7.67
CA THR A 75 -0.86 -5.03 -6.98
C THR A 75 -1.50 -6.13 -6.14
N PHE A 76 -2.51 -5.81 -5.32
CA PHE A 76 -3.24 -6.83 -4.55
C PHE A 76 -3.99 -7.81 -5.43
N GLY A 77 -4.62 -7.34 -6.51
CA GLY A 77 -5.27 -8.19 -7.50
C GLY A 77 -4.29 -9.18 -8.13
N MET A 78 -3.09 -8.72 -8.52
CA MET A 78 -2.03 -9.58 -9.05
C MET A 78 -1.52 -10.58 -8.01
N LEU A 79 -1.39 -10.15 -6.75
CA LEU A 79 -0.95 -11.01 -5.65
C LEU A 79 -1.93 -12.17 -5.43
N VAL A 80 -3.24 -11.88 -5.35
CA VAL A 80 -4.29 -12.91 -5.27
C VAL A 80 -4.29 -13.80 -6.51
N PHE A 81 -4.19 -13.21 -7.70
CA PHE A 81 -4.17 -13.93 -8.97
C PHE A 81 -3.02 -14.95 -9.06
N VAL A 82 -1.81 -14.59 -8.63
CA VAL A 82 -0.65 -15.47 -8.70
C VAL A 82 -0.66 -16.46 -7.54
N PHE A 83 -0.73 -15.99 -6.28
CA PHE A 83 -0.46 -16.83 -5.11
C PHE A 83 -1.69 -17.59 -4.58
N GLN A 84 -2.90 -17.01 -4.69
CA GLN A 84 -4.10 -17.71 -4.23
C GLN A 84 -4.72 -18.56 -5.34
N TRP A 85 -4.81 -18.04 -6.55
CA TRP A 85 -5.37 -18.81 -7.69
C TRP A 85 -4.34 -19.73 -8.33
N GLY A 86 -3.05 -19.60 -8.01
CA GLY A 86 -1.99 -20.50 -8.47
C GLY A 86 -1.55 -20.28 -9.92
N ASN A 87 -1.87 -19.13 -10.52
CA ASN A 87 -1.45 -18.83 -11.89
C ASN A 87 0.08 -18.67 -11.94
N GLY A 88 0.77 -19.61 -12.60
CA GLY A 88 2.24 -19.65 -12.65
C GLY A 88 2.90 -20.51 -11.56
N ALA A 89 2.12 -21.23 -10.75
CA ALA A 89 2.62 -22.14 -9.70
C ALA A 89 3.59 -23.20 -10.24
N GLU A 90 3.31 -23.78 -11.41
CA GLU A 90 4.16 -24.80 -12.05
C GLU A 90 5.50 -24.21 -12.55
N LEU A 91 5.50 -22.95 -13.00
CA LEU A 91 6.70 -22.28 -13.51
C LEU A 91 7.61 -21.78 -12.37
N LEU A 92 7.01 -21.27 -11.30
CA LEU A 92 7.71 -20.68 -10.15
C LEU A 92 7.92 -21.66 -8.99
N ASN A 93 7.49 -22.91 -9.15
CA ASN A 93 7.66 -24.02 -8.21
C ASN A 93 7.13 -23.70 -6.79
N PHE A 94 5.90 -23.18 -6.68
CA PHE A 94 5.23 -22.91 -5.40
C PHE A 94 3.86 -23.61 -5.31
N THR A 95 3.35 -23.75 -4.08
CA THR A 95 1.99 -24.25 -3.82
C THR A 95 1.07 -23.09 -3.47
N ALA A 96 -0.04 -22.96 -4.21
CA ALA A 96 -1.05 -21.95 -3.96
C ALA A 96 -1.66 -22.13 -2.56
N GLN A 97 -1.71 -21.06 -1.78
CA GLN A 97 -2.18 -21.07 -0.40
C GLN A 97 -2.79 -19.71 0.00
N PRO A 98 -3.64 -19.68 1.04
CA PRO A 98 -4.11 -18.43 1.61
C PRO A 98 -2.95 -17.53 2.02
N ILE A 99 -3.09 -16.24 1.78
CA ILE A 99 -2.06 -15.26 2.15
C ILE A 99 -2.13 -15.08 3.67
N GLU A 100 -0.98 -15.15 4.32
CA GLU A 100 -0.85 -14.86 5.75
C GLU A 100 -1.28 -13.41 6.06
N THR A 101 -1.97 -13.20 7.18
CA THR A 101 -2.65 -11.95 7.52
C THR A 101 -1.75 -10.72 7.58
N THR A 102 -0.49 -10.88 7.96
CA THR A 102 0.48 -9.79 8.13
C THR A 102 1.07 -9.33 6.80
N ASN A 103 1.27 -10.25 5.85
CA ASN A 103 1.89 -9.96 4.56
C ASN A 103 1.22 -8.81 3.77
N PRO A 104 -0.12 -8.76 3.62
CA PRO A 104 -0.80 -7.65 2.94
C PRO A 104 -0.49 -6.28 3.54
N VAL A 105 -0.36 -6.19 4.87
CA VAL A 105 -0.06 -4.91 5.55
C VAL A 105 1.34 -4.43 5.19
N ILE A 106 2.33 -5.34 5.20
CA ILE A 106 3.72 -5.02 4.83
C ILE A 106 3.79 -4.57 3.36
N ILE A 107 3.13 -5.31 2.47
CA ILE A 107 3.11 -4.98 1.03
C ILE A 107 2.41 -3.64 0.79
N PHE A 108 1.30 -3.37 1.49
CA PHE A 108 0.65 -2.07 1.44
C PHE A 108 1.63 -0.96 1.83
N CYS A 109 2.32 -1.08 2.96
CA CYS A 109 3.29 -0.07 3.41
C CYS A 109 4.42 0.16 2.40
N ILE A 110 4.98 -0.92 1.83
CA ILE A 110 6.05 -0.84 0.84
C ILE A 110 5.56 -0.17 -0.45
N VAL A 111 4.47 -0.67 -1.03
CA VAL A 111 3.95 -0.17 -2.32
C VAL A 111 3.46 1.25 -2.18
N PHE A 112 2.74 1.57 -1.11
CA PHE A 112 2.27 2.92 -0.84
C PHE A 112 3.43 3.89 -0.65
N GLY A 113 4.42 3.55 0.18
CA GLY A 113 5.60 4.38 0.43
C GLY A 113 6.40 4.64 -0.84
N LEU A 114 6.71 3.58 -1.60
CA LEU A 114 7.42 3.72 -2.88
C LEU A 114 6.62 4.56 -3.89
N SER A 115 5.30 4.33 -4.00
CA SER A 115 4.44 5.09 -4.91
C SER A 115 4.44 6.58 -4.56
N MET A 116 4.31 6.91 -3.27
CA MET A 116 4.31 8.28 -2.77
C MET A 116 5.63 9.00 -3.04
N ASP A 117 6.76 8.32 -2.80
CA ASP A 117 8.09 8.90 -3.04
C ASP A 117 8.26 9.28 -4.51
N TYR A 118 7.91 8.38 -5.44
CA TYR A 118 8.03 8.67 -6.87
C TYR A 118 7.05 9.75 -7.33
N GLU A 119 5.82 9.72 -6.82
CA GLU A 119 4.79 10.68 -7.19
C GLU A 119 5.15 12.10 -6.73
N VAL A 120 5.57 12.28 -5.48
CA VAL A 120 6.02 13.58 -4.94
C VAL A 120 7.25 14.08 -5.70
N LEU A 121 8.23 13.22 -5.99
CA LEU A 121 9.43 13.62 -6.75
C LEU A 121 9.09 14.06 -8.17
N MET A 122 8.21 13.32 -8.86
CA MET A 122 7.78 13.65 -10.21
C MET A 122 6.94 14.95 -10.23
N LEU A 123 5.97 15.07 -9.31
CA LEU A 123 5.09 16.23 -9.20
C LEU A 123 5.87 17.50 -8.86
N SER A 124 6.86 17.42 -7.97
CA SER A 124 7.74 18.56 -7.65
C SER A 124 8.38 19.12 -8.92
N ARG A 125 8.91 18.25 -9.78
CA ARG A 125 9.61 18.66 -11.01
C ARG A 125 8.66 19.18 -12.08
N ILE A 126 7.48 18.59 -12.21
CA ILE A 126 6.43 19.11 -13.09
C ILE A 126 5.97 20.49 -12.61
N HIS A 127 5.84 20.68 -11.29
CA HIS A 127 5.44 21.95 -10.71
C HIS A 127 6.48 23.05 -10.95
N GLU A 128 7.77 22.75 -10.75
CA GLU A 128 8.88 23.67 -11.07
C GLU A 128 8.81 24.18 -12.53
N GLU A 129 8.54 23.29 -13.49
CA GLU A 129 8.38 23.68 -14.90
C GLU A 129 7.10 24.49 -15.14
N TRP A 130 6.03 24.20 -14.41
CA TRP A 130 4.77 24.94 -14.50
C TRP A 130 4.92 26.37 -13.98
N GLU A 131 5.67 26.59 -12.89
CA GLU A 131 5.93 27.94 -12.37
C GLU A 131 6.68 28.83 -13.39
N VAL A 132 7.51 28.23 -14.25
CA VAL A 132 8.27 28.95 -15.28
C VAL A 132 7.45 29.16 -16.56
N THR A 133 6.73 28.13 -17.01
CA THR A 133 6.07 28.13 -18.33
C THR A 133 4.61 28.57 -18.30
N GLY A 134 3.90 28.31 -17.20
CA GLY A 134 2.45 28.47 -17.08
C GLY A 134 1.60 27.52 -17.95
N ASP A 135 2.24 26.70 -18.81
CA ASP A 135 1.57 25.74 -19.69
C ASP A 135 1.67 24.33 -19.10
N ASN A 136 0.52 23.77 -18.71
CA ASN A 136 0.44 22.44 -18.11
C ASN A 136 0.98 21.33 -19.03
N THR A 137 0.75 21.42 -20.34
CA THR A 137 1.18 20.36 -21.27
C THR A 137 2.70 20.34 -21.40
N GLN A 138 3.30 21.53 -21.54
CA GLN A 138 4.76 21.68 -21.58
C GLN A 138 5.41 21.33 -20.25
N ALA A 139 4.81 21.74 -19.12
CA ALA A 139 5.32 21.44 -17.79
C ALA A 139 5.38 19.93 -17.52
N VAL A 140 4.32 19.19 -17.86
CA VAL A 140 4.29 17.72 -17.73
C VAL A 140 5.32 17.08 -18.64
N ALA A 141 5.42 17.50 -19.91
CA ALA A 141 6.38 16.95 -20.87
C ALA A 141 7.83 17.17 -20.41
N ASN A 142 8.18 18.40 -20.04
CA ASN A 142 9.53 18.76 -19.61
C ASN A 142 9.91 18.12 -18.27
N GLY A 143 8.98 18.14 -17.31
CA GLY A 143 9.16 17.51 -15.99
C GLY A 143 9.42 16.01 -16.12
N LEU A 144 8.64 15.32 -16.97
CA LEU A 144 8.84 13.90 -17.26
C LEU A 144 10.13 13.64 -18.04
N GLN A 145 10.50 14.48 -19.00
CA GLN A 145 11.75 14.30 -19.76
C GLN A 145 12.99 14.40 -18.86
N LYS A 146 12.99 15.33 -17.90
CA LYS A 146 14.11 15.52 -16.96
C LYS A 146 14.19 14.44 -15.89
N THR A 147 13.06 13.92 -15.42
CA THR A 147 12.99 12.94 -14.32
C THR A 147 12.92 11.49 -14.77
N GLY A 148 12.43 11.24 -16.00
CA GLY A 148 12.09 9.89 -16.46
C GLY A 148 13.27 8.93 -16.38
N ARG A 149 14.46 9.35 -16.81
CA ARG A 149 15.67 8.50 -16.76
C ARG A 149 16.14 8.18 -15.34
N LEU A 150 15.93 9.11 -14.40
CA LEU A 150 16.26 8.88 -12.99
C LEU A 150 15.29 7.88 -12.36
N ILE A 151 13.99 8.06 -12.61
CA ILE A 151 12.93 7.20 -12.07
C ILE A 151 13.04 5.79 -12.65
N THR A 152 13.22 5.64 -13.97
CA THR A 152 13.37 4.32 -14.60
C THR A 152 14.65 3.61 -14.16
N GLY A 153 15.74 4.35 -13.94
CA GLY A 153 16.97 3.81 -13.38
C GLY A 153 16.77 3.26 -11.96
N ALA A 154 16.13 4.03 -11.07
CA ALA A 154 15.80 3.60 -9.72
C ALA A 154 14.85 2.38 -9.73
N ALA A 155 13.81 2.42 -10.57
CA ALA A 155 12.88 1.30 -10.73
C ALA A 155 13.59 0.03 -11.21
N ALA A 156 14.52 0.12 -12.16
CA ALA A 156 15.30 -1.02 -12.63
C ALA A 156 16.15 -1.63 -11.51
N ILE A 157 16.79 -0.80 -10.68
CA ILE A 157 17.56 -1.27 -9.52
C ILE A 157 16.63 -2.02 -8.54
N MET A 158 15.47 -1.45 -8.21
CA MET A 158 14.51 -2.09 -7.31
C MET A 158 14.02 -3.43 -7.86
N VAL A 159 13.74 -3.52 -9.16
CA VAL A 159 13.33 -4.78 -9.81
C VAL A 159 14.44 -5.83 -9.69
N VAL A 160 15.70 -5.46 -9.97
CA VAL A 160 16.84 -6.38 -9.86
C VAL A 160 17.02 -6.86 -8.42
N VAL A 161 16.92 -5.96 -7.44
CA VAL A 161 17.07 -6.31 -6.01
C VAL A 161 15.94 -7.22 -5.52
N PHE A 162 14.70 -6.98 -5.95
CA PHE A 162 13.58 -7.84 -5.56
C PHE A 162 13.53 -9.18 -6.29
N MET A 163 14.17 -9.29 -7.45
CA MET A 163 14.32 -10.55 -8.18
C MET A 163 15.48 -11.42 -7.68
N ALA A 164 16.49 -10.80 -7.07
CA ALA A 164 17.69 -11.47 -6.55
C ALA A 164 17.43 -12.15 -5.21
#